data_AF-A0A1A2V1I6-F1
#
_entry.id   AF-A0A1A2V1I6-F1
#
_cell.length_a   1.000
_cell.length_b   1.000
_cell.length_c   1.000
_cell.angle_alpha   90.00
_cell.angle_beta   90.00
_cell.angle_gamma   90.00
#
_symmetry.space_group_name_H-M   'P 1'
#
loop_
_entity.id
_entity.type
_entity.pdbx_description
1 polymer ?
#
loop_
_entity_poly.entity_id
_entity_poly.type
_entity_poly.pdbx_seq_one_letter_code
_entity_poly.pdbx_strand_id
1 'polypeptide(L)'
;MTATKAPGAERYLPEPEQRGLDALRAAAECCRGCQLFADATQTVFGDGNAGAPIMLVGEQPGDQEDLAGEPFVGPAGRLLDRALEDAGIDPGLAYVTNAVKHFKFTRKGGKRRIHQKPGRTEVVACRPWLIAEIEAVRPQVIVCLGATAAQSLLGADFRVSAQRGREVRLPPSLVDVDPEPTVVATVHPSAVLRDRSDQHDEAYRLFVDDLRSARAGVVR
;
A
#
# COMPACT_ATOMS: atom_id res chain seq x y z
N MET A 1 22.27 16.57 -16.32
CA MET A 1 21.13 17.01 -15.50
C MET A 1 21.27 16.36 -14.13
N THR A 2 21.63 17.14 -13.12
CA THR A 2 21.78 16.66 -11.75
C THR A 2 20.42 16.22 -11.23
N ALA A 3 20.28 14.94 -10.89
CA ALA A 3 19.07 14.42 -10.24
C ALA A 3 18.88 15.18 -8.92
N THR A 4 17.96 16.15 -8.90
CA THR A 4 17.59 16.86 -7.68
C THR A 4 17.12 15.82 -6.67
N LYS A 5 17.82 15.72 -5.54
CA LYS A 5 17.49 14.79 -4.45
C LYS A 5 16.03 15.04 -4.06
N ALA A 6 15.20 14.00 -4.10
CA ALA A 6 13.78 14.11 -3.76
C ALA A 6 13.66 14.71 -2.34
N PRO A 7 12.89 15.79 -2.13
CA PRO A 7 12.82 16.47 -0.84
C PRO A 7 12.17 15.60 0.26
N GLY A 8 11.45 14.55 -0.11
CA GLY A 8 10.71 13.68 0.79
C GLY A 8 9.36 14.26 1.20
N ALA A 9 8.44 13.39 1.59
CA ALA A 9 7.10 13.74 2.04
C ALA A 9 7.08 14.37 3.44
N GLU A 10 8.13 14.15 4.26
CA GLU A 10 8.21 14.59 5.66
C GLU A 10 7.80 16.06 5.86
N ARG A 11 8.30 16.95 5.00
CA ARG A 11 8.02 18.40 5.06
C ARG A 11 6.59 18.82 4.73
N TYR A 12 5.76 17.88 4.28
CA TYR A 12 4.34 18.09 3.95
C TYR A 12 3.43 17.48 5.02
N LEU A 13 3.98 16.74 5.99
CA LEU A 13 3.19 16.24 7.10
C LEU A 13 2.75 17.42 7.99
N PRO A 14 1.50 17.42 8.47
CA PRO A 14 1.10 18.27 9.58
C PRO A 14 1.95 18.01 10.82
N GLU A 15 1.87 18.93 11.78
CA GLU A 15 2.46 18.72 13.12
C GLU A 15 1.90 17.43 13.75
N PRO A 16 2.70 16.66 14.51
CA PRO A 16 2.31 15.35 15.03
C PRO A 16 0.92 15.30 15.70
N GLU A 17 0.59 16.29 16.52
CA GLU A 17 -0.70 16.41 17.22
C GLU A 17 -1.91 16.64 16.30
N GLN A 18 -1.69 16.99 15.03
CA GLN A 18 -2.71 17.26 14.03
C GLN A 18 -2.88 16.13 13.01
N ARG A 19 -2.15 15.02 13.13
CA ARG A 19 -2.11 13.93 12.14
C ARG A 19 -3.31 12.98 12.20
N GLY A 20 -4.53 13.52 12.21
CA GLY A 20 -5.73 12.75 11.91
C GLY A 20 -5.82 12.41 10.41
N LEU A 21 -6.53 11.34 10.04
CA LEU A 21 -6.64 10.87 8.65
C LEU A 21 -7.10 11.97 7.68
N ASP A 22 -8.07 12.80 8.06
CA ASP A 22 -8.57 13.89 7.20
C ASP A 22 -7.51 14.97 6.98
N ALA A 23 -6.78 15.35 8.03
CA ALA A 23 -5.70 16.33 7.95
C ALA A 23 -4.52 15.80 7.10
N LEU A 24 -4.19 14.51 7.27
CA LEU A 24 -3.16 13.85 6.46
C LEU A 24 -3.58 13.78 4.99
N ARG A 25 -4.84 13.41 4.70
CA ARG A 25 -5.39 13.35 3.34
C ARG A 25 -5.30 14.72 2.67
N ALA A 26 -5.81 15.76 3.33
CA ALA A 26 -5.77 17.13 2.81
C ALA A 26 -4.33 17.62 2.57
N ALA A 27 -3.40 17.34 3.48
CA ALA A 27 -2.01 17.72 3.32
C ALA A 27 -1.33 16.96 2.16
N ALA A 28 -1.66 15.68 1.95
CA ALA A 28 -1.09 14.86 0.89
C ALA A 28 -1.45 15.34 -0.53
N GLU A 29 -2.57 16.05 -0.71
CA GLU A 29 -2.98 16.65 -1.99
C GLU A 29 -1.96 17.63 -2.56
N CYS A 30 -1.20 18.32 -1.70
CA CYS A 30 -0.18 19.28 -2.13
C CYS A 30 1.26 18.72 -2.11
N CYS A 31 1.41 17.42 -1.85
CA CYS A 31 2.73 16.79 -1.69
C CYS A 31 3.56 16.85 -2.97
N ARG A 32 4.73 17.48 -2.88
CA ARG A 32 5.78 17.45 -3.93
C ARG A 32 7.06 16.79 -3.42
N GLY A 33 6.90 15.75 -2.62
CA GLY A 33 8.00 15.01 -1.97
C GLY A 33 8.90 14.24 -2.93
N CYS A 34 8.41 13.91 -4.13
CA CYS A 34 9.16 13.26 -5.21
C CYS A 34 8.66 13.78 -6.58
N GLN A 35 9.18 13.29 -7.71
CA GLN A 35 8.79 13.79 -9.04
C GLN A 35 7.43 13.28 -9.54
N LEU A 36 6.84 12.27 -8.87
CA LEU A 36 5.64 11.59 -9.38
C LEU A 36 4.39 12.48 -9.42
N PHE A 37 4.30 13.52 -8.58
CA PHE A 37 3.16 14.46 -8.61
C PHE A 37 3.02 15.18 -9.95
N ALA A 38 4.11 15.30 -10.73
CA ALA A 38 4.14 16.15 -11.92
C ALA A 38 3.33 15.56 -13.09
N ASP A 39 3.24 14.23 -13.17
CA ASP A 39 2.59 13.51 -14.28
C ASP A 39 1.29 12.80 -13.86
N ALA A 40 1.14 12.47 -12.57
CA ALA A 40 -0.06 11.89 -12.00
C ALA A 40 -1.24 12.88 -12.08
N THR A 41 -2.47 12.37 -12.09
CA THR A 41 -3.67 13.24 -12.11
C THR A 41 -3.88 13.89 -10.75
N GLN A 42 -3.71 13.10 -9.69
CA GLN A 42 -3.90 13.53 -8.31
C GLN A 42 -3.20 12.57 -7.34
N THR A 43 -3.13 12.98 -6.07
CA THR A 43 -2.79 12.08 -4.97
C THR A 43 -3.92 11.07 -4.78
N VAL A 44 -3.59 9.79 -4.65
CA VAL A 44 -4.49 8.75 -4.16
C VAL A 44 -4.02 8.36 -2.77
N PHE A 45 -4.72 8.87 -1.76
CA PHE A 45 -4.46 8.57 -0.36
C PHE A 45 -5.07 7.20 0.01
N GLY A 46 -4.95 6.78 1.27
CA GLY A 46 -5.66 5.59 1.73
C GLY A 46 -7.16 5.82 1.91
N ASP A 47 -7.92 4.76 2.10
CA ASP A 47 -9.36 4.77 2.36
C ASP A 47 -9.72 3.80 3.49
N GLY A 48 -10.75 4.14 4.26
CA GLY A 48 -11.16 3.42 5.46
C GLY A 48 -11.10 4.27 6.74
N ASN A 49 -11.37 3.63 7.88
CA ASN A 49 -11.55 4.31 9.17
C ASN A 49 -10.30 4.25 10.05
N ALA A 50 -10.15 5.26 10.93
CA ALA A 50 -9.24 5.14 12.06
C ALA A 50 -9.69 3.97 12.97
N GLY A 51 -8.73 3.23 13.52
CA GLY A 51 -9.01 2.04 14.33
C GLY A 51 -9.36 0.79 13.52
N ALA A 52 -9.25 0.80 12.19
CA ALA A 52 -9.39 -0.40 11.37
C ALA A 52 -8.34 -1.45 11.81
N PRO A 53 -8.74 -2.67 12.22
CA PRO A 53 -7.81 -3.66 12.74
C PRO A 53 -6.82 -4.18 11.68
N ILE A 54 -7.19 -4.11 10.40
CA ILE A 54 -6.36 -4.54 9.28
C ILE A 54 -6.03 -3.35 8.39
N MET A 55 -4.76 -3.21 8.04
CA MET A 55 -4.31 -2.26 7.03
C MET A 55 -3.75 -3.00 5.82
N LEU A 56 -4.30 -2.77 4.62
CA LEU A 56 -3.83 -3.35 3.36
C LEU A 56 -2.95 -2.33 2.65
N VAL A 57 -1.72 -2.71 2.29
CA VAL A 57 -0.75 -1.81 1.65
C VAL A 57 -0.34 -2.36 0.29
N GLY A 58 -0.72 -1.67 -0.79
CA GLY A 58 -0.29 -1.93 -2.16
C GLY A 58 0.99 -1.22 -2.57
N GLU A 59 1.32 -1.30 -3.86
CA GLU A 59 2.51 -0.68 -4.43
C GLU A 59 2.33 0.83 -4.67
N GLN A 60 1.39 1.19 -5.55
CA GLN A 60 1.05 2.54 -5.96
C GLN A 60 -0.34 2.53 -6.63
N PRO A 61 -0.96 3.69 -6.89
CA PRO A 61 -2.21 3.77 -7.64
C PRO A 61 -1.99 3.30 -9.08
N GLY A 62 -3.00 2.65 -9.66
CA GLY A 62 -3.04 2.34 -11.09
C GLY A 62 -3.75 3.43 -11.90
N ASP A 63 -4.04 3.09 -13.15
CA ASP A 63 -4.71 3.99 -14.09
C ASP A 63 -6.11 4.41 -13.63
N GLN A 64 -6.89 3.48 -13.06
CA GLN A 64 -8.25 3.77 -12.61
C GLN A 64 -8.24 4.52 -11.28
N GLU A 65 -7.35 4.12 -10.37
CA GLU A 65 -7.18 4.73 -9.06
C GLU A 65 -6.74 6.20 -9.19
N ASP A 66 -5.76 6.48 -10.06
CA ASP A 66 -5.29 7.86 -10.30
C ASP A 66 -6.38 8.78 -10.86
N LEU A 67 -7.34 8.26 -11.63
CA LEU A 67 -8.48 9.03 -12.12
C LEU A 67 -9.59 9.18 -11.08
N ALA A 68 -9.82 8.14 -10.28
CA ALA A 68 -10.88 8.10 -9.28
C ALA A 68 -10.51 8.85 -8.00
N GLY A 69 -9.23 8.91 -7.64
CA GLY A 69 -8.78 9.42 -6.34
C GLY A 69 -8.87 8.37 -5.22
N GLU A 70 -9.22 7.13 -5.54
CA GLU A 70 -9.52 6.05 -4.59
C GLU A 70 -8.60 4.84 -4.81
N PRO A 71 -8.08 4.20 -3.75
CA PRO A 71 -7.20 3.05 -3.87
C PRO A 71 -7.98 1.78 -4.27
N PHE A 72 -7.35 0.91 -5.07
CA PHE A 72 -7.90 -0.40 -5.44
C PHE A 72 -9.32 -0.40 -6.05
N VAL A 73 -9.66 0.57 -6.90
CA VAL A 73 -10.93 0.54 -7.67
C VAL A 73 -10.85 -0.25 -8.97
N GLY A 74 -9.63 -0.58 -9.41
CA GLY A 74 -9.35 -1.26 -10.68
C GLY A 74 -9.57 -2.78 -10.65
N PRO A 75 -9.16 -3.48 -11.73
CA PRO A 75 -9.28 -4.93 -11.83
C PRO A 75 -8.57 -5.72 -10.71
N ALA A 76 -7.43 -5.21 -10.23
CA ALA A 76 -6.72 -5.83 -9.11
C ALA A 76 -7.46 -5.63 -7.78
N GLY A 77 -8.16 -4.50 -7.63
CA GLY A 77 -9.04 -4.22 -6.51
C GLY A 77 -10.22 -5.17 -6.43
N ARG A 78 -10.94 -5.37 -7.55
CA ARG A 78 -12.03 -6.35 -7.59
C ARG A 78 -11.60 -7.78 -7.25
N LEU A 79 -10.36 -8.16 -7.60
CA LEU A 79 -9.81 -9.45 -7.18
C LEU A 79 -9.50 -9.47 -5.67
N LEU A 80 -8.99 -8.37 -5.14
CA LEU A 80 -8.76 -8.20 -3.71
C LEU A 80 -10.07 -8.28 -2.92
N ASP A 81 -11.12 -7.57 -3.34
CA ASP A 81 -12.44 -7.60 -2.69
C ASP A 81 -12.97 -9.03 -2.56
N ARG A 82 -12.93 -9.78 -3.66
CA ARG A 82 -13.33 -11.20 -3.66
C ARG A 82 -12.47 -12.03 -2.71
N ALA A 83 -11.15 -11.80 -2.69
CA ALA A 83 -10.25 -12.54 -1.83
C ALA A 83 -10.43 -12.20 -0.34
N LEU A 84 -10.79 -10.96 0.00
CA LEU A 84 -11.17 -10.56 1.36
C LEU A 84 -12.45 -11.28 1.80
N GLU A 85 -13.46 -11.32 0.93
CA GLU A 85 -14.70 -12.08 1.17
C GLU A 85 -14.41 -13.58 1.42
N ASP A 86 -13.63 -14.21 0.53
CA ASP A 86 -13.26 -15.62 0.65
C ASP A 86 -12.37 -15.91 1.89
N ALA A 87 -11.65 -14.91 2.40
CA ALA A 87 -10.89 -14.97 3.65
C ALA A 87 -11.75 -14.69 4.90
N GLY A 88 -13.00 -14.26 4.70
CA GLY A 88 -13.91 -13.82 5.77
C GLY A 88 -13.42 -12.56 6.47
N ILE A 89 -12.81 -11.64 5.73
CA ILE A 89 -12.43 -10.30 6.19
C ILE A 89 -13.50 -9.34 5.69
N ASP A 90 -14.13 -8.61 6.61
CA ASP A 90 -15.05 -7.53 6.27
C ASP A 90 -14.26 -6.33 5.72
N PRO A 91 -14.50 -5.88 4.47
CA PRO A 91 -13.84 -4.70 3.92
C PRO A 91 -14.04 -3.43 4.75
N GLY A 92 -15.16 -3.32 5.49
CA GLY A 92 -15.42 -2.19 6.39
C GLY A 92 -14.50 -2.13 7.61
N LEU A 93 -13.77 -3.22 7.89
CA LEU A 93 -12.76 -3.32 8.95
C LEU A 93 -11.33 -3.19 8.42
N ALA A 94 -11.16 -2.84 7.14
CA ALA A 94 -9.87 -2.63 6.53
C ALA A 94 -9.61 -1.14 6.24
N TYR A 95 -8.38 -0.68 6.45
CA TYR A 95 -7.86 0.54 5.85
C TYR A 95 -6.97 0.16 4.66
N VAL A 96 -7.26 0.67 3.48
CA VAL A 96 -6.59 0.28 2.23
C VAL A 96 -5.78 1.43 1.69
N THR A 97 -4.50 1.22 1.41
CA THR A 97 -3.61 2.27 0.91
C THR A 97 -2.48 1.71 0.06
N ASN A 98 -1.56 2.57 -0.38
CA ASN A 98 -0.37 2.19 -1.16
C ASN A 98 0.92 2.76 -0.56
N ALA A 99 2.06 2.10 -0.79
CA ALA A 99 3.36 2.59 -0.35
C ALA A 99 3.77 3.92 -1.02
N VAL A 100 3.28 4.18 -2.24
CA VAL A 100 3.45 5.44 -2.97
C VAL A 100 2.07 6.00 -3.31
N LYS A 101 1.88 7.32 -3.21
CA LYS A 101 0.55 7.98 -3.37
C LYS A 101 0.24 8.56 -4.74
N HIS A 102 1.18 8.51 -5.68
CA HIS A 102 1.02 9.04 -7.03
C HIS A 102 1.33 7.96 -8.06
N PHE A 103 0.55 7.91 -9.13
CA PHE A 103 0.72 6.90 -10.18
C PHE A 103 1.94 7.20 -11.04
N LYS A 104 2.92 6.29 -11.02
CA LYS A 104 4.04 6.31 -11.95
C LYS A 104 3.71 5.53 -13.22
N PHE A 105 3.78 6.20 -14.36
CA PHE A 105 3.52 5.60 -15.66
C PHE A 105 4.34 6.21 -16.80
N THR A 106 4.36 5.52 -17.94
CA THR A 106 4.79 6.06 -19.23
C THR A 106 3.62 6.07 -20.22
N ARG A 107 3.69 6.92 -21.25
CA ARG A 107 2.66 6.96 -22.30
C ARG A 107 3.12 6.15 -23.51
N LYS A 108 2.35 5.13 -23.90
CA LYS A 108 2.56 4.36 -25.15
C LYS A 108 1.56 4.84 -26.21
N GLY A 109 2.06 5.24 -27.37
CA GLY A 109 1.21 5.77 -28.46
C GLY A 109 0.49 7.07 -28.08
N GLY A 110 1.13 7.91 -27.24
CA GLY A 110 0.64 9.23 -26.83
C GLY A 110 -0.47 9.24 -25.78
N LYS A 111 -1.39 8.27 -25.79
CA LYS A 111 -2.59 8.29 -24.92
C LYS A 111 -2.62 7.23 -23.83
N ARG A 112 -2.12 6.02 -24.11
CA ARG A 112 -2.27 4.89 -23.16
C ARG A 112 -1.23 4.98 -22.05
N ARG A 113 -1.68 5.04 -20.80
CA ARG A 113 -0.81 5.02 -19.61
C ARG A 113 -0.39 3.59 -19.29
N ILE A 114 0.91 3.39 -19.13
CA ILE A 114 1.55 2.10 -18.84
C ILE A 114 2.25 2.22 -17.49
N HIS A 115 1.71 1.52 -16.50
CA HIS A 115 2.28 1.45 -15.16
C HIS A 115 3.78 1.15 -15.17
N GLN A 116 4.54 1.90 -14.36
CA GLN A 116 5.96 1.69 -14.09
C GLN A 116 6.16 1.50 -12.60
N LYS A 117 6.88 0.47 -12.20
CA LYS A 117 7.20 0.23 -10.78
C LYS A 117 7.90 1.46 -10.16
N PRO A 118 7.50 1.93 -8.97
CA PRO A 118 8.23 2.98 -8.28
C PRO A 118 9.62 2.46 -7.84
N GLY A 119 10.63 3.29 -8.03
CA GLY A 119 11.99 3.03 -7.59
C GLY A 119 12.17 3.32 -6.10
N ARG A 120 13.29 2.86 -5.54
CA ARG A 120 13.61 3.03 -4.11
C ARG A 120 13.53 4.48 -3.64
N THR A 121 13.99 5.43 -4.46
CA THR A 121 13.94 6.87 -4.12
C THR A 121 12.50 7.36 -3.92
N GLU A 122 11.56 6.92 -4.76
CA GLU A 122 10.15 7.32 -4.67
C GLU A 122 9.47 6.66 -3.46
N VAL A 123 9.74 5.37 -3.22
CA VAL A 123 9.25 4.65 -2.04
C VAL A 123 9.74 5.32 -0.75
N VAL A 124 11.04 5.60 -0.64
CA VAL A 124 11.62 6.27 0.53
C VAL A 124 11.06 7.68 0.69
N ALA A 125 10.90 8.42 -0.41
CA ALA A 125 10.33 9.77 -0.36
C ALA A 125 8.87 9.78 0.07
N CYS A 126 8.08 8.75 -0.26
CA CYS A 126 6.66 8.66 0.08
C CYS A 126 6.38 7.99 1.43
N ARG A 127 7.34 7.21 1.95
CA ARG A 127 7.23 6.47 3.22
C ARG A 127 6.72 7.29 4.42
N PRO A 128 7.07 8.59 4.60
CA PRO A 128 6.49 9.39 5.68
C PRO A 128 4.95 9.41 5.70
N TRP A 129 4.28 9.38 4.54
CA TRP A 129 2.82 9.25 4.49
C TRP A 129 2.34 7.91 5.01
N LEU A 130 3.00 6.82 4.60
CA LEU A 130 2.62 5.46 5.04
C LEU A 130 2.80 5.30 6.55
N ILE A 131 3.90 5.83 7.12
CA ILE A 131 4.13 5.82 8.56
C ILE A 131 3.03 6.62 9.28
N ALA A 132 2.73 7.84 8.81
CA ALA A 132 1.68 8.67 9.41
C ALA A 132 0.29 8.02 9.32
N GLU A 133 -0.02 7.31 8.23
CA GLU A 133 -1.26 6.52 8.13
C GLU A 133 -1.27 5.36 9.12
N ILE A 134 -0.18 4.61 9.28
CA ILE A 134 -0.10 3.52 10.27
C ILE A 134 -0.32 4.08 11.69
N GLU A 135 0.28 5.21 12.01
CA GLU A 135 0.15 5.88 13.32
C GLU A 135 -1.26 6.43 13.56
N ALA A 136 -1.91 6.96 12.52
CA ALA A 136 -3.27 7.47 12.61
C ALA A 136 -4.34 6.36 12.67
N VAL A 137 -4.13 5.26 11.92
CA VAL A 137 -5.05 4.12 11.86
C VAL A 137 -4.88 3.22 13.08
N ARG A 138 -3.65 3.03 13.55
CA ARG A 138 -3.27 2.08 14.61
C ARG A 138 -3.79 0.66 14.34
N PRO A 139 -3.46 0.06 13.17
CA PRO A 139 -3.93 -1.29 12.85
C PRO A 139 -3.30 -2.32 13.80
N GLN A 140 -3.92 -3.48 13.96
CA GLN A 140 -3.31 -4.62 14.64
C GLN A 140 -2.44 -5.44 13.67
N VAL A 141 -2.86 -5.52 12.41
CA VAL A 141 -2.17 -6.27 11.36
C VAL A 141 -2.02 -5.41 10.10
N ILE A 142 -0.83 -5.41 9.52
CA ILE A 142 -0.54 -4.80 8.21
C ILE A 142 -0.29 -5.90 7.19
N VAL A 143 -1.08 -5.92 6.11
CA VAL A 143 -0.90 -6.84 4.98
C VAL A 143 -0.22 -6.12 3.82
N CYS A 144 1.03 -6.47 3.58
CA CYS A 144 1.81 -5.99 2.43
C CYS A 144 1.46 -6.78 1.17
N LEU A 145 0.74 -6.15 0.24
CA LEU A 145 0.37 -6.71 -1.05
C LEU A 145 1.51 -6.51 -2.05
N GLY A 146 2.41 -7.49 -2.15
CA GLY A 146 3.54 -7.49 -3.07
C GLY A 146 4.84 -6.91 -2.51
N ALA A 147 5.90 -7.04 -3.31
CA ALA A 147 7.27 -6.79 -2.88
C ALA A 147 7.53 -5.32 -2.51
N THR A 148 6.96 -4.37 -3.24
CA THR A 148 7.20 -2.94 -2.98
C THR A 148 6.61 -2.50 -1.64
N ALA A 149 5.38 -2.91 -1.34
CA ALA A 149 4.77 -2.67 -0.05
C ALA A 149 5.60 -3.28 1.08
N ALA A 150 5.95 -4.57 0.95
CA ALA A 150 6.73 -5.27 1.96
C ALA A 150 8.10 -4.62 2.18
N GLN A 151 8.82 -4.27 1.12
CA GLN A 151 10.14 -3.66 1.22
C GLN A 151 10.10 -2.22 1.74
N SER A 152 8.97 -1.53 1.61
CA SER A 152 8.79 -0.17 2.16
C SER A 152 8.83 -0.14 3.69
N LEU A 153 8.32 -1.21 4.33
CA LEU A 153 8.25 -1.37 5.78
C LEU A 153 9.35 -2.27 6.34
N LEU A 154 9.64 -3.40 5.68
CA LEU A 154 10.50 -4.47 6.20
C LEU A 154 11.94 -4.41 5.68
N GLY A 155 12.25 -3.45 4.80
CA GLY A 155 13.57 -3.25 4.23
C GLY A 155 13.79 -3.93 2.88
N ALA A 156 14.82 -3.48 2.16
CA ALA A 156 15.06 -3.81 0.75
C ALA A 156 15.35 -5.31 0.49
N ASP A 157 15.86 -6.01 1.49
CA ASP A 157 16.23 -7.43 1.37
C ASP A 157 15.05 -8.38 1.57
N PHE A 158 13.88 -7.87 1.98
CA PHE A 158 12.69 -8.69 2.16
C PHE A 158 12.24 -9.33 0.84
N ARG A 159 11.93 -10.63 0.88
CA ARG A 159 11.50 -11.45 -0.27
C ARG A 159 10.14 -12.08 0.00
N VAL A 160 9.11 -11.56 -0.66
CA VAL A 160 7.72 -12.09 -0.58
C VAL A 160 7.67 -13.56 -0.96
N SER A 161 8.36 -13.98 -2.03
CA SER A 161 8.36 -15.37 -2.49
C SER A 161 8.87 -16.38 -1.45
N ALA A 162 9.68 -15.94 -0.48
CA ALA A 162 10.26 -16.80 0.56
C ALA A 162 9.52 -16.69 1.91
N GLN A 163 8.78 -15.61 2.14
CA GLN A 163 8.24 -15.26 3.46
C GLN A 163 6.74 -14.98 3.46
N ARG A 164 6.05 -15.17 2.32
CA ARG A 164 4.61 -14.93 2.23
C ARG A 164 3.81 -15.75 3.25
N GLY A 165 2.74 -15.17 3.77
CA GLY A 165 1.83 -15.79 4.74
C GLY A 165 2.40 -15.95 6.16
N ARG A 166 3.64 -15.50 6.41
CA ARG A 166 4.27 -15.53 7.73
C ARG A 166 4.13 -14.17 8.42
N GLU A 167 3.89 -14.22 9.72
CA GLU A 167 3.98 -13.06 10.60
C GLU A 167 5.43 -12.64 10.79
N VAL A 168 5.68 -11.35 10.60
CA VAL A 168 6.97 -10.71 10.84
C VAL A 168 6.75 -9.40 11.59
N ARG A 169 7.76 -8.95 12.34
CA ARG A 169 7.71 -7.66 13.04
C ARG A 169 8.27 -6.54 12.19
N LEU A 170 7.79 -5.32 12.45
CA LEU A 170 8.38 -4.12 11.89
C LEU A 170 9.83 -3.95 12.40
N PRO A 171 10.68 -3.24 11.65
CA PRO A 171 11.94 -2.74 12.20
C PRO A 171 11.67 -1.90 13.46
N PRO A 172 12.49 -2.03 14.52
CA PRO A 172 12.31 -1.28 15.75
C PRO A 172 12.21 0.23 15.49
N SER A 173 11.27 0.89 16.18
CA SER A 173 11.08 2.35 16.12
C SER A 173 10.72 2.89 14.73
N LEU A 174 10.22 2.04 13.83
CA LEU A 174 9.72 2.52 12.52
C LEU A 174 8.41 3.30 12.64
N VAL A 175 7.55 2.91 13.58
CA VAL A 175 6.24 3.53 13.86
C VAL A 175 6.08 3.71 15.37
N ASP A 176 5.39 4.77 15.77
CA ASP A 176 5.03 5.01 17.18
C ASP A 176 3.59 4.52 17.47
N VAL A 177 3.42 3.20 17.50
CA VAL A 177 2.13 2.54 17.77
C VAL A 177 2.31 1.46 18.83
N ASP A 178 1.47 1.51 19.86
CA ASP A 178 1.41 0.51 20.94
C ASP A 178 -0.01 -0.06 21.05
N PRO A 179 -0.20 -1.39 20.96
CA PRO A 179 0.80 -2.41 20.62
C PRO A 179 1.32 -2.29 19.18
N GLU A 180 2.57 -2.71 18.94
CA GLU A 180 3.17 -2.73 17.59
C GLU A 180 2.37 -3.69 16.67
N PRO A 181 2.00 -3.28 15.45
CA PRO A 181 1.30 -4.15 14.53
C PRO A 181 2.18 -5.30 14.03
N THR A 182 1.56 -6.47 13.86
CA THR A 182 2.17 -7.57 13.12
C THR A 182 2.09 -7.32 11.62
N VAL A 183 3.09 -7.72 10.86
CA VAL A 183 3.09 -7.60 9.40
C VAL A 183 2.99 -8.98 8.76
N VAL A 184 2.14 -9.10 7.74
CA VAL A 184 2.09 -10.27 6.85
C VAL A 184 2.32 -9.78 5.43
N ALA A 185 3.18 -10.45 4.68
CA ALA A 185 3.38 -10.16 3.26
C ALA A 185 2.72 -11.23 2.40
N THR A 186 2.19 -10.83 1.24
CA THR A 186 1.63 -11.74 0.24
C THR A 186 1.89 -11.23 -1.18
N VAL A 187 1.47 -11.98 -2.19
CA VAL A 187 1.54 -11.56 -3.59
C VAL A 187 0.62 -10.36 -3.83
N HIS A 188 0.97 -9.52 -4.80
CA HIS A 188 0.06 -8.44 -5.21
C HIS A 188 -1.12 -9.05 -6.01
N PRO A 189 -2.37 -8.61 -5.80
CA PRO A 189 -3.53 -9.17 -6.52
C PRO A 189 -3.43 -9.06 -8.04
N SER A 190 -2.75 -8.03 -8.55
CA SER A 190 -2.47 -7.89 -9.99
C SER A 190 -1.58 -9.01 -10.57
N ALA A 191 -0.74 -9.66 -9.75
CA ALA A 191 0.06 -10.81 -10.18
C ALA A 191 -0.83 -12.04 -10.39
N VAL A 192 -1.73 -12.30 -9.44
CA VAL A 192 -2.75 -13.37 -9.56
C VAL A 192 -3.65 -13.11 -10.77
N LEU A 193 -4.16 -11.88 -10.91
CA LEU A 193 -5.02 -11.49 -12.04
C LEU A 193 -4.37 -11.70 -13.41
N ARG A 194 -3.04 -11.55 -13.50
CA ARG A 194 -2.28 -11.67 -14.75
C ARG A 194 -1.79 -13.09 -15.00
N ASP A 195 -1.92 -13.98 -14.03
CA ASP A 195 -1.60 -15.39 -14.23
C ASP A 195 -2.57 -15.99 -15.26
N ARG A 196 -2.00 -16.67 -16.25
CA ARG A 196 -2.69 -17.34 -17.35
C ARG A 196 -2.27 -18.79 -17.47
N SER A 197 -1.49 -19.27 -16.49
CA SER A 197 -1.08 -20.66 -16.39
C SER A 197 -2.21 -21.52 -15.80
N ASP A 198 -1.99 -22.82 -15.82
CA ASP A 198 -2.79 -23.82 -15.12
C ASP A 198 -2.71 -23.70 -13.58
N GLN A 199 -1.79 -22.89 -13.05
CA GLN A 199 -1.61 -22.65 -11.62
C GLN A 199 -2.41 -21.46 -11.08
N HIS A 200 -3.17 -20.75 -11.92
CA HIS A 200 -3.93 -19.56 -11.51
C HIS A 200 -4.81 -19.80 -10.28
N ASP A 201 -5.56 -20.91 -10.25
CA ASP A 201 -6.50 -21.20 -9.16
C ASP A 201 -5.76 -21.52 -7.86
N GLU A 202 -4.62 -22.20 -7.96
CA GLU A 202 -3.74 -22.44 -6.82
C GLU A 202 -3.11 -21.13 -6.31
N ALA A 203 -2.67 -20.25 -7.22
CA ALA A 203 -2.15 -18.93 -6.85
C ALA A 203 -3.21 -18.08 -6.14
N TYR A 204 -4.46 -18.14 -6.58
CA TYR A 204 -5.58 -17.47 -5.93
C TYR A 204 -5.88 -18.06 -4.55
N ARG A 205 -5.97 -19.40 -4.44
CA ARG A 205 -6.20 -20.08 -3.16
C ARG A 205 -5.12 -19.74 -2.13
N LEU A 206 -3.86 -19.78 -2.56
CA LEU A 206 -2.72 -19.41 -1.72
C LEU A 206 -2.79 -17.94 -1.29
N PHE A 207 -3.23 -17.03 -2.16
CA PHE A 207 -3.42 -15.63 -1.80
C PHE A 207 -4.49 -15.45 -0.72
N VAL A 208 -5.62 -16.15 -0.84
CA VAL A 208 -6.68 -16.16 0.18
C VAL A 208 -6.18 -16.75 1.51
N ASP A 209 -5.37 -17.81 1.46
CA ASP A 209 -4.81 -18.43 2.68
C ASP A 209 -3.87 -17.48 3.43
N ASP A 210 -3.07 -16.66 2.72
CA ASP A 210 -2.26 -15.62 3.38
C ASP A 210 -3.14 -14.55 4.07
N LEU A 211 -4.26 -14.16 3.46
CA LEU A 211 -5.22 -13.23 4.06
C LEU A 211 -5.88 -13.83 5.30
N ARG A 212 -6.22 -15.13 5.28
CA ARG A 212 -6.73 -15.84 6.47
C ARG A 212 -5.71 -15.86 7.60
N SER A 213 -4.43 -16.09 7.29
CA SER A 213 -3.35 -16.02 8.27
C SER A 213 -3.24 -14.61 8.88
N ALA A 214 -3.32 -13.56 8.06
CA ALA A 214 -3.32 -12.18 8.55
C ALA A 214 -4.51 -11.89 9.49
N ARG A 215 -5.71 -12.36 9.14
CA ARG A 215 -6.92 -12.22 9.98
C ARG A 215 -6.75 -12.88 11.35
N ALA A 216 -6.04 -14.00 11.43
CA ALA A 216 -5.83 -14.70 12.71
C ALA A 216 -5.02 -13.87 13.72
N GLY A 217 -4.22 -12.90 13.26
CA GLY A 217 -3.49 -11.95 14.10
C GLY A 217 -4.33 -10.81 14.67
N VAL A 218 -5.60 -10.68 14.25
CA VAL A 218 -6.52 -9.69 14.83
C VAL A 218 -7.10 -10.25 16.12
N VAL A 219 -6.73 -9.65 17.25
CA VAL A 219 -7.28 -9.95 18.57
C VAL A 219 -8.68 -9.37 18.67
N ARG A 220 -9.63 -10.21 19.11
CA ARG A 220 -11.03 -9.83 19.37
C ARG A 220 -11.18 -9.06 20.67
#